data_AF-A0A804RP40-F1
#
_entry.id   AF-A0A804RP40-F1
#
_cell.length_a   1.000
_cell.length_b   1.000
_cell.length_c   1.000
_cell.angle_alpha   90.00
_cell.angle_beta   90.00
_cell.angle_gamma   90.00
#
_symmetry.space_group_name_H-M   'P 1'
#
loop_
_entity.id
_entity.type
_entity.pdbx_description
1 polymer ?
#
loop_
_entity_poly.entity_id
_entity_poly.type
_entity_poly.pdbx_seq_one_letter_code
_entity_poly.pdbx_strand_id
1 'polypeptide(L)'
;MPQSHCSLSDTEYTSYALSEAERFQDSYEIIALFRKAYESFQSLGATRMASACSSGMAIEYYAAGDFSNAKQLFDSVAGLYRQEGWTSLLWENLGYLRECSMKLNSPKDFISYSLEMAALPLFSGSGEENRENKIKSGPAGSPTISRRENIQQEVINVLERKQSSEGTYDGFNNAIEEVTHLDIDQISPLRMVLTASVAFHDQSVKPGSPLLVSVSLLSHLPSPVVVDQLEPWRFCSINLTVTL
;
A
#
# COMPACT_ATOMS: atom_id res chain seq x y z
N MET A 1 -22.43 30.25 -21.20
CA MET A 1 -22.70 30.52 -19.77
C MET A 1 -22.13 29.34 -18.98
N PRO A 2 -21.18 29.56 -18.08
CA PRO A 2 -20.56 28.49 -17.29
C PRO A 2 -21.55 27.93 -16.28
N GLN A 3 -21.27 26.69 -15.89
CA GLN A 3 -22.09 25.78 -15.10
C GLN A 3 -22.69 26.44 -13.85
N SER A 4 -24.00 26.30 -13.70
CA SER A 4 -24.72 26.54 -12.46
C SER A 4 -24.13 25.63 -11.38
N HIS A 5 -23.38 26.22 -10.44
CA HIS A 5 -23.22 25.62 -9.13
C HIS A 5 -24.64 25.37 -8.60
N CYS A 6 -25.02 24.10 -8.48
CA CYS A 6 -26.23 23.71 -7.79
C CYS A 6 -26.02 24.11 -6.32
N SER A 7 -26.39 25.33 -5.95
CA SER A 7 -26.52 25.72 -4.56
C SER A 7 -27.64 24.86 -3.99
N LEU A 8 -27.28 23.86 -3.20
CA LEU A 8 -28.24 23.09 -2.40
C LEU A 8 -29.21 24.08 -1.74
N SER A 9 -30.50 23.82 -1.80
CA SER A 9 -31.46 24.59 -1.01
C SER A 9 -31.15 24.42 0.48
N ASP A 10 -31.48 25.41 1.30
CA ASP A 10 -31.24 25.33 2.75
C ASP A 10 -31.82 24.05 3.38
N THR A 11 -32.96 23.57 2.87
CA THR A 11 -33.59 22.31 3.29
C THR A 11 -32.76 21.08 2.88
N GLU A 12 -32.25 21.03 1.65
CA GLU A 12 -31.37 19.94 1.22
C GLU A 12 -30.06 19.94 2.00
N TYR A 13 -29.44 21.10 2.19
CA TYR A 13 -28.21 21.23 2.96
C TYR A 13 -28.40 20.81 4.43
N THR A 14 -29.49 21.23 5.08
CA THR A 14 -29.79 20.80 6.45
C THR A 14 -30.07 19.31 6.56
N SER A 15 -30.82 18.72 5.61
CA SER A 15 -31.05 17.27 5.60
C SER A 15 -29.76 16.48 5.40
N TYR A 16 -28.88 16.95 4.52
CA TYR A 16 -27.55 16.39 4.30
C TYR A 16 -26.70 16.46 5.56
N ALA A 17 -26.62 17.64 6.20
CA ALA A 17 -25.85 17.84 7.42
C ALA A 17 -26.31 16.95 8.58
N LEU A 18 -27.63 16.75 8.74
CA LEU A 18 -28.18 15.83 9.74
C LEU A 18 -27.81 14.37 9.43
N SER A 19 -27.97 13.94 8.18
CA SER A 19 -27.62 12.57 7.78
C SER A 19 -26.13 12.25 7.96
N GLU A 20 -25.25 13.24 7.71
CA GLU A 20 -23.81 13.09 7.93
C GLU A 20 -23.49 13.04 9.43
N ALA A 21 -24.13 13.88 10.26
CA ALA A 21 -23.95 13.84 11.71
C ALA A 21 -24.35 12.49 12.32
N GLU A 22 -25.49 11.92 11.89
CA GLU A 22 -25.92 10.57 12.29
C GLU A 22 -24.91 9.50 11.88
N ARG A 23 -24.40 9.57 10.64
CA ARG A 23 -23.37 8.63 10.15
C ARG A 23 -22.10 8.65 11.00
N PHE A 24 -21.63 9.82 11.41
CA PHE A 24 -20.47 9.91 12.31
C PHE A 24 -20.76 9.29 13.67
N GLN A 25 -21.94 9.54 14.24
CA GLN A 25 -22.33 8.95 15.53
C GLN A 25 -22.35 7.42 15.45
N ASP A 26 -22.97 6.86 14.42
CA ASP A 26 -23.04 5.41 14.20
C ASP A 26 -21.64 4.78 14.10
N SER A 27 -20.71 5.39 13.34
CA SER A 27 -19.34 4.87 13.22
C SER A 27 -18.62 4.82 14.57
N TYR A 28 -18.75 5.83 15.43
CA TYR A 28 -18.12 5.80 16.76
C TYR A 28 -18.74 4.77 17.71
N GLU A 29 -20.05 4.52 17.61
CA GLU A 29 -20.71 3.45 18.35
C GLU A 29 -20.22 2.06 17.89
N ILE A 30 -20.09 1.85 16.58
CA ILE A 30 -19.54 0.61 16.00
C ILE A 30 -18.08 0.42 16.41
N ILE A 31 -17.26 1.47 16.39
CA ILE A 31 -15.86 1.43 16.86
C ILE A 31 -15.80 0.99 18.33
N ALA A 32 -16.68 1.51 19.19
CA ALA A 32 -16.72 1.13 20.59
C ALA A 32 -17.07 -0.36 20.79
N LEU A 33 -17.96 -0.91 19.96
CA LEU A 33 -18.28 -2.34 19.95
C LEU A 33 -17.08 -3.18 19.49
N PHE A 34 -16.41 -2.81 18.40
CA PHE A 34 -15.21 -3.50 17.94
C PHE A 34 -14.07 -3.44 18.95
N ARG A 35 -13.90 -2.33 19.67
CA ARG A 35 -12.89 -2.21 20.74
C ARG A 35 -13.13 -3.22 21.86
N LYS A 36 -14.37 -3.37 22.33
CA LYS A 36 -14.72 -4.39 23.33
C LYS A 36 -14.45 -5.80 22.81
N ALA A 37 -14.81 -6.10 21.57
CA ALA A 37 -14.53 -7.39 20.95
C ALA A 37 -13.02 -7.65 20.80
N TYR A 38 -12.26 -6.64 20.39
CA TYR A 38 -10.80 -6.67 20.28
C TYR A 38 -10.14 -7.03 21.62
N GLU A 39 -10.52 -6.32 22.70
CA GLU A 39 -10.00 -6.57 24.05
C GLU A 39 -10.34 -7.98 24.53
N SER A 40 -11.57 -8.44 24.28
CA SER A 40 -11.98 -9.81 24.58
C SER A 40 -11.11 -10.83 23.85
N PHE A 41 -10.94 -10.70 22.53
CA PHE A 41 -10.11 -11.64 21.75
C PHE A 41 -8.64 -11.58 22.12
N GLN A 42 -8.11 -10.39 22.47
CA GLN A 42 -6.75 -10.24 22.94
C GLN A 42 -6.53 -10.98 24.26
N SER A 43 -7.46 -10.88 25.21
CA SER A 43 -7.39 -11.61 26.49
C SER A 43 -7.43 -13.13 26.32
N LEU A 44 -8.04 -13.61 25.24
CA LEU A 44 -8.11 -15.03 24.87
C LEU A 44 -6.90 -15.51 24.05
N GLY A 45 -5.96 -14.61 23.71
CA GLY A 45 -4.83 -14.93 22.82
C GLY A 45 -5.24 -15.16 21.35
N ALA A 46 -6.47 -14.80 20.98
CA ALA A 46 -7.01 -14.99 19.63
C ALA A 46 -6.59 -13.85 18.68
N THR A 47 -5.29 -13.77 18.37
CA THR A 47 -4.65 -12.68 17.61
C THR A 47 -5.32 -12.38 16.26
N ARG A 48 -5.75 -13.42 15.54
CA ARG A 48 -6.42 -13.30 14.24
C ARG A 48 -7.78 -12.61 14.35
N MET A 49 -8.58 -13.00 15.34
CA MET A 49 -9.90 -12.39 15.60
C MET A 49 -9.74 -10.96 16.09
N ALA A 50 -8.77 -10.71 16.97
CA ALA A 50 -8.41 -9.35 17.39
C ALA A 50 -8.01 -8.48 16.18
N SER A 51 -7.19 -9.00 15.26
CA SER A 51 -6.79 -8.30 14.03
C SER A 51 -7.97 -7.97 13.13
N ALA A 52 -8.94 -8.90 13.00
CA ALA A 52 -10.17 -8.65 12.25
C ALA A 52 -11.01 -7.53 12.90
N CYS A 53 -11.15 -7.52 14.23
CA CYS A 53 -11.79 -6.40 14.94
C CYS A 53 -11.03 -5.08 14.75
N SER A 54 -9.69 -5.11 14.75
CA SER A 54 -8.85 -3.94 14.50
C SER A 54 -9.01 -3.39 13.09
N SER A 55 -9.10 -4.26 12.07
CA SER A 55 -9.41 -3.86 10.69
C SER A 55 -10.81 -3.26 10.60
N GLY A 56 -11.81 -3.85 11.28
CA GLY A 56 -13.16 -3.29 11.38
C GLY A 56 -13.18 -1.88 11.98
N MET A 57 -12.49 -1.65 13.11
CA MET A 57 -12.31 -0.31 13.68
C MET A 57 -11.69 0.66 12.68
N ALA A 58 -10.64 0.23 11.96
CA ALA A 58 -9.92 1.07 11.01
C ALA A 58 -10.82 1.50 9.84
N ILE A 59 -11.66 0.61 9.32
CA ILE A 59 -12.65 0.91 8.27
C ILE A 59 -13.66 1.94 8.76
N GLU A 60 -14.14 1.83 10.01
CA GLU A 60 -15.06 2.81 10.58
C GLU A 60 -14.41 4.17 10.84
N TYR A 61 -13.16 4.21 11.33
CA TYR A 61 -12.40 5.45 11.44
C TYR A 61 -12.20 6.11 10.07
N TYR A 62 -11.91 5.32 9.04
CA TYR A 62 -11.81 5.80 7.67
C TYR A 62 -13.15 6.37 7.17
N ALA A 63 -14.25 5.66 7.42
CA ALA A 63 -15.59 6.12 7.07
C ALA A 63 -15.95 7.42 7.81
N ALA A 64 -15.50 7.59 9.05
CA ALA A 64 -15.66 8.80 9.85
C ALA A 64 -14.65 9.93 9.50
N GLY A 65 -13.83 9.78 8.46
CA GLY A 65 -12.86 10.81 8.05
C GLY A 65 -11.66 10.99 8.99
N ASP A 66 -11.52 10.13 10.01
CA ASP A 66 -10.39 10.13 10.94
C ASP A 66 -9.26 9.26 10.38
N PHE A 67 -8.61 9.79 9.35
CA PHE A 67 -7.59 9.08 8.59
C PHE A 67 -6.34 8.73 9.43
N SER A 68 -6.05 9.53 10.47
CA SER A 68 -4.90 9.29 11.35
C SER A 68 -5.09 8.02 12.17
N ASN A 69 -6.24 7.88 12.85
CA ASN A 69 -6.55 6.68 13.63
C ASN A 69 -6.75 5.46 12.73
N ALA A 70 -7.40 5.63 11.58
CA ALA A 70 -7.54 4.58 10.59
C ALA A 70 -6.17 4.05 10.14
N LYS A 71 -5.25 4.94 9.73
CA LYS A 71 -3.90 4.57 9.29
C LYS A 71 -3.14 3.80 10.36
N GLN A 72 -3.14 4.27 11.60
CA GLN A 72 -2.42 3.60 12.69
C GLN A 72 -2.90 2.15 12.91
N LEU A 73 -4.21 1.92 12.86
CA LEU A 73 -4.78 0.58 12.99
C LEU A 73 -4.47 -0.28 11.77
N PHE A 74 -4.62 0.26 10.56
CA PHE A 74 -4.28 -0.48 9.33
C PHE A 74 -2.81 -0.86 9.26
N ASP A 75 -1.88 0.02 9.68
CA ASP A 75 -0.44 -0.28 9.71
C ASP A 75 -0.13 -1.45 10.64
N SER A 76 -0.72 -1.46 11.83
CA SER A 76 -0.58 -2.56 12.81
C SER A 76 -1.10 -3.88 12.24
N VAL A 77 -2.31 -3.88 11.67
CA VAL A 77 -2.91 -5.07 11.07
C VAL A 77 -2.13 -5.55 9.84
N ALA A 78 -1.67 -4.64 8.99
CA ALA A 78 -0.83 -4.97 7.84
C ALA A 78 0.48 -5.64 8.27
N GLY A 79 1.08 -5.21 9.40
CA GLY A 79 2.23 -5.88 10.01
C GLY A 79 1.99 -7.37 10.27
N LEU A 80 0.85 -7.71 10.86
CA LEU A 80 0.46 -9.11 11.10
C LEU A 80 0.17 -9.87 9.80
N TYR A 81 -0.52 -9.24 8.84
CA TYR A 81 -0.82 -9.88 7.56
C TYR A 81 0.44 -10.19 6.74
N ARG A 82 1.46 -9.32 6.80
CA ARG A 82 2.78 -9.60 6.22
C ARG A 82 3.46 -10.80 6.87
N GLN A 83 3.42 -10.89 8.20
CA GLN A 83 4.04 -12.00 8.95
C GLN A 83 3.37 -13.34 8.65
N GLU A 84 2.04 -13.36 8.51
CA GLU A 84 1.26 -14.57 8.22
C GLU A 84 1.09 -14.86 6.71
N GLY A 85 1.60 -14.00 5.83
CA GLY A 85 1.51 -14.17 4.37
C GLY A 85 0.09 -14.00 3.79
N TRP A 86 -0.79 -13.30 4.49
CA TRP A 86 -2.19 -13.10 4.12
C TRP A 86 -2.37 -12.03 3.04
N THR A 87 -1.90 -12.35 1.84
CA THR A 87 -1.74 -11.38 0.75
C THR A 87 -3.09 -10.77 0.29
N SER A 88 -4.20 -11.52 0.29
CA SER A 88 -5.51 -10.97 -0.09
C SER A 88 -6.03 -9.92 0.90
N LEU A 89 -5.88 -10.17 2.20
CA LEU A 89 -6.27 -9.21 3.24
C LEU A 89 -5.30 -8.03 3.29
N LEU A 90 -4.01 -8.28 3.04
CA LEU A 90 -3.00 -7.24 2.91
C LEU A 90 -3.30 -6.30 1.74
N TRP A 91 -3.73 -6.83 0.59
CA TRP A 91 -4.15 -6.04 -0.57
C TRP A 91 -5.28 -5.06 -0.23
N GLU A 92 -6.33 -5.54 0.43
CA GLU A 92 -7.45 -4.68 0.85
C GLU A 92 -7.01 -3.60 1.84
N ASN A 93 -6.23 -3.96 2.86
CA ASN A 93 -5.69 -3.02 3.85
C ASN A 93 -4.77 -1.97 3.22
N LEU A 94 -3.88 -2.37 2.30
CA LEU A 94 -2.98 -1.43 1.63
C LEU A 94 -3.76 -0.43 0.78
N GLY A 95 -4.90 -0.82 0.20
CA GLY A 95 -5.80 0.12 -0.48
C GLY A 95 -6.26 1.24 0.45
N TYR A 96 -6.71 0.91 1.66
CA TYR A 96 -7.09 1.93 2.65
C TYR A 96 -5.90 2.77 3.12
N LEU A 97 -4.73 2.14 3.34
CA LEU A 97 -3.50 2.85 3.72
C LEU A 97 -3.10 3.90 2.67
N ARG A 98 -3.22 3.59 1.38
CA ARG A 98 -2.97 4.55 0.30
C ARG A 98 -3.91 5.75 0.37
N GLU A 99 -5.21 5.50 0.52
CA GLU A 99 -6.20 6.58 0.65
C GLU A 99 -5.94 7.44 1.88
N CYS A 100 -5.69 6.82 3.05
CA CYS A 100 -5.32 7.54 4.26
C CYS A 100 -4.06 8.39 4.05
N SER A 101 -3.03 7.86 3.40
CA SER A 101 -1.80 8.60 3.11
C SER A 101 -2.02 9.78 2.17
N MET A 102 -2.89 9.67 1.16
CA MET A 102 -3.28 10.82 0.34
C MET A 102 -3.97 11.89 1.19
N LYS A 103 -4.98 11.50 1.98
CA LYS A 103 -5.74 12.44 2.83
C LYS A 103 -4.90 13.08 3.93
N LEU A 104 -3.86 12.40 4.41
CA LEU A 104 -2.88 12.91 5.37
C LEU A 104 -1.69 13.63 4.71
N ASN A 105 -1.70 13.79 3.38
CA ASN A 105 -0.63 14.42 2.60
C ASN A 105 0.76 13.79 2.88
N SER A 106 0.81 12.46 2.97
CA SER A 106 2.03 11.64 3.16
C SER A 106 2.41 10.91 1.86
N PRO A 107 3.11 11.58 0.92
CA PRO A 107 3.47 11.01 -0.37
C PRO A 107 4.44 9.83 -0.25
N LYS A 108 5.37 9.87 0.72
CA LYS A 108 6.34 8.78 0.96
C LYS A 108 5.62 7.48 1.33
N ASP A 109 4.65 7.56 2.24
CA ASP A 109 3.86 6.41 2.64
C ASP A 109 2.98 5.93 1.48
N PHE A 110 2.31 6.84 0.77
CA PHE A 110 1.51 6.50 -0.40
C PHE A 110 2.30 5.72 -1.44
N ILE A 111 3.50 6.19 -1.79
CA ILE A 111 4.39 5.52 -2.75
C ILE A 111 4.79 4.14 -2.21
N SER A 112 5.17 4.07 -0.93
CA SER A 112 5.60 2.80 -0.30
C SER A 112 4.49 1.75 -0.35
N TYR A 113 3.27 2.10 0.10
CA TYR A 113 2.14 1.17 0.06
C TYR A 113 1.74 0.80 -1.38
N SER A 114 1.84 1.75 -2.32
CA SER A 114 1.53 1.50 -3.73
C SER A 114 2.49 0.51 -4.38
N LEU A 115 3.80 0.69 -4.15
CA LEU A 115 4.83 -0.23 -4.65
C LEU A 115 4.70 -1.62 -4.01
N GLU A 116 4.41 -1.66 -2.70
CA GLU A 116 4.11 -2.93 -2.03
C GLU A 116 2.92 -3.64 -2.67
N MET A 117 1.80 -2.95 -2.90
CA MET A 117 0.62 -3.52 -3.56
C MET A 117 0.94 -4.06 -4.95
N ALA A 118 1.67 -3.29 -5.76
CA ALA A 118 2.03 -3.67 -7.12
C ALA A 118 2.88 -4.96 -7.15
N ALA A 119 3.72 -5.15 -6.13
CA ALA A 119 4.65 -6.28 -6.01
C ALA A 119 4.10 -7.52 -5.28
N LEU A 120 2.90 -7.47 -4.70
CA LEU A 120 2.32 -8.64 -4.00
C LEU A 120 2.24 -9.86 -4.94
N PRO A 121 2.40 -11.11 -4.50
CA PRO A 121 2.21 -12.26 -5.36
C PRO A 121 0.80 -12.28 -6.00
N LEU A 122 0.70 -12.62 -7.30
CA LEU A 122 -0.59 -12.84 -7.96
C LEU A 122 -1.14 -14.20 -7.54
N PHE A 123 -2.36 -14.23 -6.98
CA PHE A 123 -3.12 -15.48 -6.93
C PHE A 123 -4.03 -15.54 -8.14
N SER A 124 -3.64 -16.29 -9.16
CA SER A 124 -4.54 -16.75 -10.21
C SER A 124 -5.52 -17.76 -9.60
N GLY A 125 -6.52 -17.28 -8.86
CA GLY A 125 -7.43 -18.12 -8.07
C GLY A 125 -8.84 -17.59 -7.88
N SER A 126 -9.17 -16.40 -8.37
CA SER A 126 -10.58 -15.95 -8.46
C SER A 126 -11.08 -16.12 -9.89
N GLY A 127 -11.02 -17.35 -10.39
CA GLY A 127 -12.05 -17.79 -11.33
C GLY A 127 -13.35 -17.86 -10.54
N GLU A 128 -14.42 -17.31 -11.09
CA GLU A 128 -15.75 -17.21 -10.48
C GLU A 128 -15.88 -16.08 -9.44
N GLU A 129 -16.14 -14.88 -9.96
CA GLU A 129 -16.89 -13.85 -9.24
C GLU A 129 -18.21 -14.48 -8.74
N ASN A 130 -18.22 -14.96 -7.49
CA ASN A 130 -19.47 -15.18 -6.76
C ASN A 130 -20.19 -13.83 -6.68
N ARG A 131 -21.13 -13.62 -7.60
CA ARG A 131 -21.92 -12.39 -7.79
C ARG A 131 -22.68 -11.94 -6.53
N GLU A 132 -22.77 -12.77 -5.50
CA GLU A 132 -23.52 -12.48 -4.27
C GLU A 132 -22.67 -11.86 -3.16
N ASN A 133 -21.34 -11.98 -3.19
CA ASN A 133 -20.47 -11.28 -2.24
C ASN A 133 -19.96 -9.98 -2.86
N LYS A 134 -20.87 -9.08 -3.22
CA LYS A 134 -20.59 -7.66 -3.39
C LYS A 134 -20.30 -7.01 -2.03
N ILE A 135 -19.46 -7.64 -1.21
CA ILE A 135 -18.82 -7.02 -0.07
C ILE A 135 -18.08 -5.84 -0.68
N LYS A 136 -18.57 -4.64 -0.35
CA LYS A 136 -18.07 -3.34 -0.80
C LYS A 136 -16.58 -3.45 -1.10
N SER A 137 -16.22 -3.55 -2.38
CA SER A 137 -14.81 -3.63 -2.77
C SER A 137 -14.15 -2.41 -2.16
N GLY A 138 -13.22 -2.62 -1.24
CA GLY A 138 -12.50 -1.52 -0.61
C GLY A 138 -11.80 -0.66 -1.67
N PRO A 139 -11.18 0.46 -1.28
CA PRO A 139 -10.52 1.36 -2.23
C PRO A 139 -9.42 0.70 -3.08
N ALA A 140 -8.94 -0.49 -2.69
CA ALA A 140 -7.99 -1.29 -3.46
C ALA A 140 -8.55 -1.76 -4.82
N GLY A 141 -9.85 -2.09 -4.91
CA GLY A 141 -10.40 -2.85 -6.03
C GLY A 141 -9.90 -4.30 -6.07
N SER A 142 -10.09 -4.99 -7.19
CA SER A 142 -9.58 -6.37 -7.40
C SER A 142 -8.07 -6.40 -7.73
N PRO A 143 -7.30 -7.40 -7.26
CA PRO A 143 -5.84 -7.51 -7.47
C PRO A 143 -5.45 -8.00 -8.88
N THR A 144 -6.00 -7.39 -9.93
CA THR A 144 -5.70 -7.74 -11.32
C THR A 144 -4.36 -7.17 -11.78
N ILE A 145 -3.78 -7.73 -12.85
CA ILE A 145 -2.54 -7.21 -13.48
C ILE A 145 -2.73 -5.74 -13.90
N SER A 146 -3.82 -5.43 -14.61
CA SER A 146 -4.13 -4.06 -15.03
C SER A 146 -4.29 -3.10 -13.85
N ARG A 147 -4.88 -3.53 -12.72
CA ARG A 147 -4.98 -2.67 -11.52
C ARG A 147 -3.59 -2.35 -10.95
N ARG A 148 -2.66 -3.30 -10.97
CA ARG A 148 -1.29 -3.09 -10.49
C ARG A 148 -0.49 -2.16 -11.41
N GLU A 149 -0.65 -2.30 -12.73
CA GLU A 149 -0.07 -1.37 -13.71
C GLU A 149 -0.58 0.06 -13.45
N ASN A 150 -1.89 0.22 -13.24
CA ASN A 150 -2.48 1.51 -12.88
C ASN A 150 -1.90 2.07 -11.57
N ILE A 151 -1.74 1.23 -10.53
CA ILE A 151 -1.12 1.66 -9.26
C ILE A 151 0.33 2.10 -9.47
N GLN A 152 1.11 1.39 -10.29
CA GLN A 152 2.48 1.81 -10.62
C GLN A 152 2.49 3.12 -11.40
N GLN A 153 1.56 3.32 -12.34
CA GLN A 153 1.42 4.58 -13.07
C GLN A 153 1.01 5.73 -12.14
N GLU A 154 0.14 5.50 -11.15
CA GLU A 154 -0.19 6.49 -10.12
C GLU A 154 1.07 6.93 -9.35
N VAL A 155 1.97 6.01 -9.01
CA VAL A 155 3.27 6.34 -8.38
C VAL A 155 4.14 7.18 -9.31
N ILE A 156 4.28 6.78 -10.58
CA ILE A 156 5.05 7.53 -11.58
C ILE A 156 4.50 8.95 -11.71
N ASN A 157 3.17 9.11 -11.82
CA ASN A 157 2.52 10.42 -11.92
C ASN A 157 2.78 11.31 -10.69
N VAL A 158 2.83 10.73 -9.48
CA VAL A 158 3.17 11.46 -8.25
C VAL A 158 4.64 11.91 -8.26
N LEU A 159 5.55 11.08 -8.79
CA LEU A 159 6.97 11.41 -8.93
C LEU A 159 7.24 12.42 -10.05
N GLU A 160 6.58 12.31 -11.20
CA GLU A 160 6.76 13.17 -12.38
C GLU A 160 6.05 14.53 -12.24
N ARG A 161 4.91 14.60 -11.52
CA ARG A 161 4.25 15.89 -11.20
C ARG A 161 5.16 16.80 -10.37
N LYS A 162 6.18 16.27 -9.68
CA LYS A 162 7.26 17.08 -9.10
C LYS A 162 8.07 17.85 -10.15
N GLN A 163 8.22 17.29 -11.35
CA GLN A 163 9.02 17.89 -12.43
C GLN A 163 8.25 18.96 -13.22
N SER A 164 6.91 18.92 -13.21
CA SER A 164 6.03 19.84 -13.93
C SER A 164 5.14 20.60 -12.95
N SER A 165 5.59 21.79 -12.54
CA SER A 165 4.85 22.68 -11.64
C SER A 165 3.64 23.34 -12.35
N GLU A 166 2.60 22.58 -12.66
CA GLU A 166 1.29 23.12 -13.08
C GLU A 166 0.23 22.00 -13.10
N GLY A 167 -0.66 21.94 -12.09
CA GLY A 167 -1.80 21.02 -12.15
C GLY A 167 -2.54 20.83 -10.83
N THR A 168 -3.70 21.47 -10.72
CA THR A 168 -4.69 21.31 -9.65
C THR A 168 -5.38 19.93 -9.77
N TYR A 169 -5.03 18.98 -8.91
CA TYR A 169 -5.81 17.76 -8.64
C TYR A 169 -5.76 17.42 -7.14
N ASP A 170 -6.88 16.92 -6.61
CA ASP A 170 -7.26 16.75 -5.18
C ASP A 170 -6.45 15.69 -4.37
N GLY A 171 -5.18 15.45 -4.70
CA GLY A 171 -4.40 14.35 -4.09
C GLY A 171 -3.44 14.78 -2.98
N PHE A 172 -2.57 15.76 -3.27
CA PHE A 172 -1.53 16.24 -2.36
C PHE A 172 -1.46 17.76 -2.44
N ASN A 173 -1.60 18.44 -1.29
CA ASN A 173 -1.65 19.89 -1.24
C ASN A 173 -0.25 20.55 -1.21
N ASN A 174 0.80 19.80 -0.87
CA ASN A 174 2.14 20.39 -0.66
C ASN A 174 3.25 19.65 -1.42
N ALA A 175 4.26 20.43 -1.80
CA ALA A 175 5.49 20.00 -2.44
C ALA A 175 6.13 18.84 -1.67
N ILE A 176 6.12 17.67 -2.30
CA ILE A 176 6.80 16.47 -1.83
C ILE A 176 8.31 16.80 -1.80
N GLU A 177 8.99 16.54 -0.68
CA GLU A 177 10.45 16.75 -0.54
C GLU A 177 11.24 16.17 -1.73
N GLU A 178 12.33 16.87 -2.08
CA GLU A 178 13.04 16.88 -3.37
C GLU A 178 13.51 15.48 -3.85
N VAL A 179 13.67 14.52 -2.95
CA VAL A 179 13.92 13.11 -3.28
C VAL A 179 13.13 12.24 -2.29
N THR A 180 12.13 11.51 -2.77
CA THR A 180 11.51 10.46 -1.94
C THR A 180 12.49 9.30 -1.88
N HIS A 181 13.50 9.40 -1.03
CA HIS A 181 14.37 8.26 -0.75
C HIS A 181 13.53 7.20 -0.05
N LEU A 182 13.38 6.05 -0.71
CA LEU A 182 12.74 4.87 -0.14
C LEU A 182 13.83 3.95 0.36
N ASP A 183 13.96 3.88 1.68
CA ASP A 183 14.87 2.94 2.32
C ASP A 183 14.30 1.51 2.20
N ILE A 184 14.96 0.67 1.41
CA ILE A 184 14.68 -0.75 1.35
C ILE A 184 15.70 -1.46 2.23
N ASP A 185 15.41 -1.55 3.53
CA ASP A 185 16.19 -2.33 4.48
C ASP A 185 15.66 -3.78 4.63
N GLN A 186 16.29 -4.59 5.49
CA GLN A 186 15.89 -5.99 5.69
C GLN A 186 14.52 -6.17 6.34
N ILE A 187 14.01 -5.15 7.06
CA ILE A 187 12.70 -5.21 7.74
C ILE A 187 11.61 -4.51 6.94
N SER A 188 11.98 -3.71 5.94
CA SER A 188 11.09 -2.94 5.08
C SER A 188 10.18 -3.87 4.29
N PRO A 189 8.86 -3.60 4.24
CA PRO A 189 7.94 -4.34 3.38
C PRO A 189 8.33 -4.28 1.89
N LEU A 190 9.02 -3.22 1.47
CA LEU A 190 9.46 -3.01 0.10
C LEU A 190 10.55 -3.98 -0.35
N ARG A 191 11.18 -4.75 0.56
CA ARG A 191 12.17 -5.78 0.19
C ARG A 191 11.61 -6.82 -0.78
N MET A 192 10.29 -7.02 -0.79
CA MET A 192 9.61 -7.94 -1.71
C MET A 192 9.50 -7.38 -3.13
N VAL A 193 9.67 -6.07 -3.32
CA VAL A 193 9.57 -5.40 -4.63
C VAL A 193 10.74 -5.77 -5.54
N LEU A 194 11.93 -5.90 -4.97
CA LEU A 194 13.16 -6.27 -5.67
C LEU A 194 13.85 -7.42 -4.95
N THR A 195 13.99 -8.56 -5.62
CA THR A 195 14.75 -9.69 -5.10
C THR A 195 16.12 -9.74 -5.76
N ALA A 196 17.18 -9.65 -4.97
CA ALA A 196 18.54 -9.92 -5.44
C ALA A 196 18.88 -11.40 -5.18
N SER A 197 19.42 -12.07 -6.20
CA SER A 197 19.95 -13.43 -6.08
C SER A 197 21.40 -13.47 -6.54
N VAL A 198 22.17 -14.37 -5.93
CA VAL A 198 23.59 -14.57 -6.22
C VAL A 198 23.80 -16.05 -6.52
N ALA A 199 24.37 -16.35 -7.68
CA ALA A 199 24.69 -17.70 -8.12
C ALA A 199 26.20 -17.86 -8.28
N PHE A 200 26.77 -18.84 -7.60
CA PHE A 200 28.16 -19.22 -7.73
C PHE A 200 28.28 -20.30 -8.81
N HIS A 201 29.18 -20.09 -9.76
CA HIS A 201 29.37 -21.04 -10.88
C HIS A 201 30.28 -22.20 -10.49
N ASP A 202 31.15 -21.99 -9.50
CA ASP A 202 32.09 -22.99 -9.01
C ASP A 202 31.56 -23.67 -7.74
N GLN A 203 31.59 -25.01 -7.69
CA GLN A 203 31.20 -25.79 -6.49
C GLN A 203 32.23 -25.70 -5.35
N SER A 204 33.48 -25.35 -5.65
CA SER A 204 34.56 -25.24 -4.68
C SER A 204 35.47 -24.07 -5.04
N VAL A 205 35.80 -23.24 -4.05
CA VAL A 205 36.62 -22.03 -4.23
C VAL A 205 37.98 -22.25 -3.58
N LYS A 206 39.07 -21.99 -4.31
CA LYS A 206 40.43 -21.98 -3.73
C LYS A 206 40.78 -20.55 -3.31
N PRO A 207 41.42 -20.35 -2.14
CA PRO A 207 41.95 -19.03 -1.78
C PRO A 207 42.88 -18.49 -2.89
N GLY A 208 42.60 -17.28 -3.35
CA GLY A 208 43.37 -16.61 -4.41
C GLY A 208 43.00 -16.99 -5.85
N SER A 209 42.08 -17.94 -6.09
CA SER A 209 41.57 -18.20 -7.44
C SER A 209 40.44 -17.21 -7.81
N PRO A 210 40.32 -16.81 -9.08
CA PRO A 210 39.14 -16.07 -9.54
C PRO A 210 37.88 -16.92 -9.31
N LEU A 211 36.80 -16.24 -8.93
CA LEU A 211 35.49 -16.84 -8.69
C LEU A 211 34.49 -16.21 -9.63
N LEU A 212 33.75 -17.04 -10.38
CA LEU A 212 32.66 -16.54 -11.21
C LEU A 212 31.34 -16.54 -10.41
N VAL A 213 30.75 -15.36 -10.31
CA VAL A 213 29.48 -15.12 -9.62
C VAL A 213 28.54 -14.39 -10.56
N SER A 214 27.30 -14.84 -10.66
CA SER A 214 26.20 -14.08 -11.26
C SER A 214 25.38 -13.43 -10.16
N VAL A 215 25.10 -12.15 -10.30
CA VAL A 215 24.14 -11.44 -9.45
C VAL A 215 22.98 -11.02 -10.33
N SER A 216 21.77 -11.40 -9.96
CA SER A 216 20.55 -11.08 -10.68
C SER A 216 19.63 -10.26 -9.79
N LEU A 217 19.02 -9.22 -10.35
CA LEU A 217 18.00 -8.41 -9.68
C LEU A 217 16.67 -8.64 -10.39
N LEU A 218 15.70 -9.19 -9.67
CA LEU A 218 14.34 -9.43 -10.17
C LEU A 218 13.39 -8.39 -9.59
N SER A 219 12.70 -7.64 -10.46
CA SER A 219 11.58 -6.82 -10.05
C SER A 219 10.27 -7.60 -10.08
N HIS A 220 9.47 -7.44 -9.02
CA HIS A 220 8.11 -7.97 -8.94
C HIS A 220 7.05 -6.93 -9.32
N LEU A 221 7.46 -5.76 -9.81
CA LEU A 221 6.56 -4.76 -10.33
C LEU A 221 6.04 -5.16 -11.73
N PRO A 222 4.82 -4.76 -12.09
CA PRO A 222 4.23 -5.13 -13.38
C PRO A 222 4.95 -4.46 -14.58
N SER A 223 5.52 -3.27 -14.39
CA SER A 223 6.33 -2.59 -15.41
C SER A 223 7.83 -2.67 -15.07
N PRO A 224 8.72 -2.76 -16.08
CA PRO A 224 10.14 -2.92 -15.86
C PRO A 224 10.76 -1.75 -15.08
N VAL A 225 11.69 -2.07 -14.19
CA VAL A 225 12.45 -1.08 -13.41
C VAL A 225 13.79 -0.84 -14.09
N VAL A 226 14.07 0.42 -14.43
CA VAL A 226 15.38 0.83 -14.97
C VAL A 226 16.33 1.11 -13.82
N VAL A 227 17.46 0.41 -13.78
CA VAL A 227 18.54 0.68 -12.82
C VAL A 227 19.48 1.71 -13.43
N ASP A 228 19.50 2.92 -12.87
CA ASP A 228 20.31 4.04 -13.37
C ASP A 228 21.77 3.95 -12.88
N GLN A 229 21.97 3.66 -11.59
CA GLN A 229 23.29 3.54 -10.98
C GLN A 229 23.36 2.31 -10.07
N LEU A 230 24.49 1.60 -10.13
CA LEU A 230 24.78 0.49 -9.23
C LEU A 230 26.17 0.71 -8.63
N GLU A 231 26.21 1.08 -7.35
CA GLU A 231 27.48 1.30 -6.67
C GLU A 231 28.18 -0.04 -6.39
N PRO A 232 29.47 -0.20 -6.76
CA PRO A 232 30.23 -1.38 -6.37
C PRO A 232 30.40 -1.42 -4.85
N TRP A 233 30.11 -2.57 -4.24
CA TRP A 233 30.43 -2.82 -2.84
C TRP A 233 31.94 -2.64 -2.63
N ARG A 234 32.34 -1.83 -1.64
CA ARG A 234 33.74 -1.40 -1.39
C ARG A 234 34.78 -2.53 -1.22
N PHE A 235 34.37 -3.79 -1.18
CA PHE A 235 35.24 -4.93 -0.89
C PHE A 235 35.27 -6.04 -1.97
N CYS A 236 34.60 -5.90 -3.12
CA CYS A 236 34.73 -6.87 -4.22
C CYS A 236 34.54 -6.24 -5.60
N SER A 237 35.46 -6.55 -6.52
CA SER A 237 35.29 -6.33 -7.96
C SER A 237 34.28 -7.35 -8.50
N ILE A 238 32.99 -7.02 -8.51
CA ILE A 238 31.95 -7.88 -9.09
C ILE A 238 31.72 -7.44 -10.54
N ASN A 239 31.95 -8.33 -11.50
CA ASN A 239 31.44 -8.15 -12.86
C ASN A 239 29.95 -8.52 -12.84
N LEU A 240 29.09 -7.51 -12.87
CA LEU A 240 27.64 -7.70 -12.78
C LEU A 240 27.03 -7.71 -14.17
N THR A 241 26.52 -8.86 -14.62
CA THR A 241 25.70 -8.95 -15.83
C THR A 241 24.25 -8.81 -15.43
N VAL A 242 23.70 -7.61 -15.52
CA VAL A 242 22.25 -7.39 -15.38
C VAL A 242 21.58 -7.93 -16.63
N THR A 243 20.78 -8.98 -16.49
CA THR A 243 19.89 -9.45 -17.56
C THR A 243 18.49 -9.01 -17.18
N LEU A 244 17.92 -8.07 -17.94
CA LEU A 244 16.52 -7.64 -17.82
C LEU A 244 15.63 -8.61 -18.60
#